data_AF-A0A8T7AVL6-F1
#
_entry.id   AF-A0A8T7AVL6-F1
#
_cell.length_a   1.000
_cell.length_b   1.000
_cell.length_c   1.000
_cell.angle_alpha   90.00
_cell.angle_beta   90.00
_cell.angle_gamma   90.00
#
_symmetry.space_group_name_H-M   'P 1'
#
loop_
_entity.id
_entity.type
_entity.pdbx_description
1 polymer ?
#
loop_
_entity_poly.entity_id
_entity_poly.type
_entity_poly.pdbx_seq_one_letter_code
_entity_poly.pdbx_strand_id
1 'polypeptide(L)' 'LSGTAAMLAGVGELLRGDEVHKVNGGEIGDNTRRLRRMLADIQSGRSEDQFGWLTRID' A
#
# COMPACT_ATOMS: atom_id res chain seq x y z
N LEU A 1 3.73 5.66 0.39
CA LEU A 1 4.79 5.05 1.24
C LEU A 1 4.63 3.54 1.25
N SER A 2 5.73 2.78 1.32
CA SER A 2 5.73 1.31 1.46
C SER A 2 6.54 0.90 2.68
N GLY A 3 6.20 -0.25 3.28
CA GLY A 3 6.94 -0.80 4.42
C GLY A 3 6.21 -1.97 5.05
N THR A 4 6.93 -2.86 5.74
CA THR A 4 6.37 -4.10 6.29
C THR A 4 5.16 -3.87 7.20
N ALA A 5 5.22 -2.85 8.07
CA ALA A 5 4.15 -2.56 9.02
C ALA A 5 2.85 -2.06 8.35
N ALA A 6 2.95 -1.36 7.21
CA ALA A 6 1.80 -0.69 6.58
C ALA A 6 1.40 -1.29 5.23
N MET A 7 2.25 -2.16 4.65
CA MET A 7 2.25 -2.61 3.25
C MET A 7 2.37 -1.43 2.27
N LEU A 8 1.28 -0.67 2.13
CA LEU A 8 1.18 0.58 1.39
C LEU A 8 0.28 1.57 2.14
N ALA A 9 0.77 2.80 2.25
CA ALA A 9 0.04 3.95 2.78
C ALA A 9 0.03 5.09 1.75
N GLY A 10 -1.15 5.62 1.45
CA GLY A 10 -1.32 6.81 0.62
C GLY A 10 -0.84 8.06 1.36
N VAL A 11 -0.39 9.06 0.61
CA VAL A 11 -0.07 10.40 1.13
C VAL A 11 -1.19 11.31 0.65
N GLY A 12 -1.96 11.87 1.59
CA GLY A 12 -3.09 12.75 1.27
C GLY A 12 -2.70 14.22 1.18
N GLU A 13 -1.64 14.64 1.88
CA GLU A 13 -1.22 16.05 1.94
C GLU A 13 0.31 16.15 2.02
N LEU A 14 0.86 17.23 1.45
CA LEU A 14 2.25 17.61 1.52
C LEU A 14 2.35 19.04 2.06
N LEU A 15 3.09 19.21 3.16
CA LEU A 15 3.45 20.52 3.67
C LEU A 15 4.74 21.00 3.01
N ARG A 16 4.73 22.19 2.41
CA ARG A 16 5.92 22.83 1.83
C ARG A 16 6.00 24.28 2.31
N GLY A 17 6.86 24.53 3.31
CA GLY A 17 6.81 25.80 4.05
C GLY A 17 5.50 25.86 4.85
N ASP A 18 4.79 26.98 4.72
CA ASP A 18 3.47 27.18 5.36
C ASP A 18 2.29 26.78 4.46
N GLU A 19 2.55 26.23 3.27
CA GLU A 19 1.51 25.84 2.32
C GLU A 19 1.18 24.34 2.41
N VAL A 20 -0.12 24.03 2.49
CA VAL A 20 -0.67 22.67 2.41
C VAL A 20 -1.05 22.36 0.98
N HIS A 21 -0.39 21.36 0.39
CA HIS A 21 -0.75 20.83 -0.92
C HIS A 21 -1.53 19.51 -0.76
N LYS A 22 -2.79 19.48 -1.18
CA LYS A 22 -3.59 18.25 -1.20
C LYS A 22 -3.19 17.35 -2.36
N VAL A 23 -2.95 16.08 -2.06
CA VAL A 23 -2.70 15.02 -3.04
C VAL A 23 -4.00 14.23 -3.19
N ASN A 24 -4.52 14.13 -4.41
CA ASN A 24 -5.77 13.41 -4.70
C ASN A 24 -6.94 13.82 -3.77
N GLY A 25 -7.06 15.13 -3.48
CA GLY A 25 -8.11 15.66 -2.60
C GLY A 25 -7.97 15.27 -1.11
N GLY A 26 -6.84 14.68 -0.70
CA GLY A 26 -6.65 14.12 0.64
C GLY A 26 -6.88 12.60 0.69
N GLU A 27 -7.39 12.01 -0.38
CA GLU A 27 -7.83 10.62 -0.41
C GLU A 27 -6.75 9.67 -0.95
N ILE A 28 -6.81 8.41 -0.54
CA ILE A 28 -5.96 7.36 -1.13
C ILE A 28 -6.38 7.15 -2.60
N GLY A 29 -5.42 7.00 -3.51
CA GLY A 29 -5.69 6.71 -4.92
C GLY A 29 -6.06 5.24 -5.18
N ASP A 30 -6.75 4.99 -6.29
CA ASP A 30 -7.22 3.64 -6.66
C ASP A 30 -6.07 2.63 -6.85
N ASN A 31 -4.96 3.06 -7.45
CA ASN A 31 -3.79 2.21 -7.62
C ASN A 31 -3.19 1.79 -6.27
N THR A 32 -3.11 2.70 -5.30
CA THR A 32 -2.62 2.38 -3.94
C THR A 32 -3.53 1.36 -3.27
N ARG A 33 -4.86 1.52 -3.37
CA ARG A 33 -5.83 0.54 -2.85
C ARG A 33 -5.66 -0.82 -3.51
N ARG A 34 -5.58 -0.85 -4.84
CA ARG A 34 -5.44 -2.09 -5.64
C ARG A 34 -4.17 -2.85 -5.27
N LEU A 35 -3.03 -2.17 -5.26
CA LEU A 35 -1.74 -2.79 -4.93
C LEU A 35 -1.71 -3.29 -3.49
N ARG A 36 -2.25 -2.51 -2.53
CA ARG A 36 -2.35 -2.93 -1.13
C ARG A 36 -3.18 -4.21 -1.00
N ARG A 37 -4.33 -4.28 -1.68
CA ARG A 37 -5.20 -5.46 -1.66
C ARG A 37 -4.49 -6.68 -2.25
N MET A 38 -3.86 -6.54 -3.41
CA MET A 38 -3.12 -7.65 -4.04
C MET A 38 -2.01 -8.20 -3.13
N LEU A 39 -1.20 -7.32 -2.53
CA LEU A 39 -0.15 -7.75 -1.60
C LEU A 39 -0.74 -8.45 -0.37
N ALA A 40 -1.81 -7.91 0.22
CA ALA A 40 -2.48 -8.51 1.36
C ALA A 40 -3.12 -9.88 1.03
N ASP A 41 -3.67 -10.04 -0.18
CA ASP A 41 -4.27 -11.29 -0.64
C ASP A 41 -3.22 -12.38 -0.83
N ILE A 42 -2.04 -12.05 -1.36
CA ILE A 42 -0.90 -12.98 -1.41
C ILE A 42 -0.45 -13.33 0.01
N GLN A 43 -0.17 -12.34 0.87
CA GLN A 43 0.31 -12.56 2.25
C GLN A 43 -0.63 -13.42 3.11
N SER A 44 -1.94 -13.39 2.84
CA SER A 44 -2.94 -14.16 3.58
C SER A 44 -3.33 -15.47 2.90
N GLY A 45 -2.71 -15.82 1.77
CA GLY A 45 -3.02 -17.02 1.00
C GLY A 45 -4.39 -16.99 0.30
N ARG A 46 -5.03 -15.82 0.16
CA ARG A 46 -6.27 -15.64 -0.62
C ARG A 46 -6.03 -15.58 -2.12
N SER A 47 -4.79 -15.33 -2.55
CA SER A 47 -4.37 -15.33 -3.95
C SER A 47 -3.20 -16.29 -4.13
N GLU A 48 -3.07 -16.83 -5.34
CA GLU A 48 -1.90 -17.61 -5.74
C GLU A 48 -0.62 -16.77 -5.64
N ASP A 49 0.42 -17.35 -5.04
CA ASP A 49 1.76 -16.79 -4.97
C ASP A 49 2.57 -17.19 -6.21
N GLN A 50 2.26 -16.54 -7.33
CA GLN A 50 2.88 -16.83 -8.64
C GLN A 50 4.40 -16.65 -8.69
N PHE A 51 4.97 -15.93 -7.72
CA PHE A 51 6.38 -15.56 -7.69
C PHE A 51 7.16 -16.22 -6.55
N GLY A 52 6.53 -17.05 -5.74
CA GLY A 52 7.18 -17.73 -4.60
C GLY A 52 7.68 -16.76 -3.52
N TRP A 53 6.91 -15.71 -3.20
CA TRP A 53 7.23 -14.75 -2.14
C TRP A 53 7.00 -15.29 -0.72
N LEU A 54 6.13 -16.29 -0.56
CA LEU A 54 5.78 -16.86 0.74
C LEU A 54 6.70 -18.04 1.07
N THR A 55 7.28 -18.00 2.26
CA THR A 55 7.98 -19.15 2.85
C THR A 55 7.13 -19.67 3.99
N ARG A 56 6.79 -20.96 3.94
CA ARG A 56 6.16 -21.63 5.07
C ARG A 56 7.19 -21.75 6.20
N ILE A 57 6.75 -21.37 7.40
CA ILE A 57 7.52 -21.53 8.63
C ILE A 57 6.85 -22.65 9.42
N ASP A 58 7.64 -23.60 9.88
CA ASP A 58 7.20 -24.75 10.69
C ASP A 58 7.58 -24.56 12.15
#